data_AF-A0A433UFI9-F1
#
_entry.id   AF-A0A433UFI9-F1
#
_cell.length_a   1.000
_cell.length_b   1.000
_cell.length_c   1.000
_cell.angle_alpha   90.00
_cell.angle_beta   90.00
_cell.angle_gamma   90.00
#
_symmetry.space_group_name_H-M   'P 1'
#
loop_
_entity.id
_entity.type
_entity.pdbx_description
1 polymer ?
#
loop_
_entity_poly.entity_id
_entity_poly.type
_entity_poly.pdbx_seq_one_letter_code
_entity_poly.pdbx_strand_id
1 'polypeptide(L)'
;MPSILRIKDNIGTTTFKQSTQQFKDLKKSDPTFLARAGQTYFATTVDRGSSDPKSANYYGGDHWKVTFKDKLKPQEGGDSIFTWFVFKGDVEEYRLVP
;
A
#
# COMPACT_ATOMS: atom_id res chain seq x y z
N MET A 1 -10.61 -10.81 -1.52
CA MET A 1 -10.48 -11.78 -0.43
C MET A 1 -9.76 -11.08 0.71
N PRO A 2 -10.30 -11.12 1.94
CA PRO A 2 -9.63 -10.53 3.09
C PRO A 2 -8.26 -11.16 3.33
N SER A 3 -7.29 -10.34 3.71
CA SER A 3 -5.94 -10.78 4.02
C SER A 3 -5.32 -9.91 5.11
N ILE A 4 -4.24 -10.41 5.69
CA ILE A 4 -3.37 -9.62 6.54
C ILE A 4 -2.18 -9.19 5.69
N LEU A 5 -1.97 -7.88 5.60
CA LEU A 5 -0.77 -7.29 5.00
C LEU A 5 0.24 -7.00 6.10
N ARG A 6 1.38 -7.67 6.07
CA ARG A 6 2.50 -7.46 7.00
C ARG A 6 3.60 -6.66 6.31
N ILE A 7 4.17 -5.70 7.02
CA ILE A 7 5.40 -5.03 6.60
C ILE A 7 6.58 -5.93 6.95
N LYS A 8 7.44 -6.22 5.97
CA LYS A 8 8.60 -7.10 6.18
C LYS A 8 9.51 -6.57 7.30
N ASP A 9 10.08 -7.49 8.07
CA ASP A 9 10.89 -7.14 9.23
C ASP A 9 12.24 -6.48 8.85
N ASN A 10 12.73 -6.71 7.63
CA ASN A 10 14.07 -6.32 7.19
C ASN A 10 14.16 -4.97 6.45
N ILE A 11 13.06 -4.23 6.27
CA ILE A 11 13.06 -2.99 5.48
C ILE A 11 13.05 -1.70 6.31
N GLY A 12 12.92 -1.79 7.64
CA GLY A 12 12.79 -0.64 8.54
C GLY A 12 11.43 0.06 8.45
N THR A 13 11.11 0.69 7.32
CA THR A 13 9.83 1.37 7.06
C THR A 13 9.44 1.30 5.59
N THR A 14 8.14 1.32 5.31
CA THR A 14 7.58 1.55 3.97
C THR A 14 6.56 2.69 4.01
N THR A 15 6.33 3.30 2.86
CA THR A 15 5.38 4.41 2.71
C THR A 15 4.24 4.00 1.80
N PHE A 16 3.03 4.01 2.35
CA PHE A 16 1.80 3.94 1.59
C PHE A 16 1.48 5.30 0.98
N LYS A 17 1.04 5.31 -0.29
CA LYS A 17 0.81 6.53 -1.08
C LYS A 17 -0.53 6.46 -1.81
N GLN A 18 -1.11 7.60 -2.20
CA GLN A 18 -2.32 7.60 -3.04
C GLN A 18 -2.04 7.49 -4.55
N SER A 19 -0.78 7.51 -4.97
CA SER A 19 -0.37 7.33 -6.36
C SER A 19 0.76 6.30 -6.47
N THR A 20 1.00 5.84 -7.69
CA THR A 20 2.12 4.94 -8.04
C THR A 20 3.42 5.70 -8.33
N GLN A 21 3.44 7.01 -8.09
CA GLN A 21 4.63 7.82 -8.31
C GLN A 21 5.70 7.49 -7.27
N GLN A 22 6.96 7.67 -7.67
CA GLN A 22 8.07 7.53 -6.74
C GLN A 22 7.96 8.60 -5.65
N PHE A 23 8.44 8.29 -4.45
CA PHE A 23 8.26 9.18 -3.29
C PHE A 23 8.84 10.58 -3.55
N LYS A 24 9.97 10.66 -4.26
CA LYS A 24 10.65 11.90 -4.65
C LYS A 24 9.82 12.81 -5.59
N ASP A 25 8.84 12.24 -6.29
CA ASP A 25 8.01 12.94 -7.27
C ASP A 25 6.66 13.36 -6.67
N LEU A 26 6.38 12.94 -5.43
CA LEU A 26 5.19 13.36 -4.69
C LEU A 26 5.33 14.83 -4.26
N LYS A 27 4.22 15.55 -4.34
CA LYS A 27 4.10 16.87 -3.70
C LYS A 27 4.07 16.68 -2.20
N LYS A 28 4.55 17.68 -1.45
CA LYS A 28 4.45 17.70 0.02
C LYS A 28 3.01 17.60 0.56
N SER A 29 2.02 17.92 -0.26
CA SER A 29 0.61 17.83 0.07
C SER A 29 -0.01 16.47 -0.25
N ASP A 30 0.71 15.59 -0.95
CA ASP A 30 0.16 14.29 -1.33
C ASP A 30 0.07 13.41 -0.08
N PRO A 31 -1.09 12.79 0.20
CA PRO A 31 -1.25 12.00 1.40
C PRO A 31 -0.30 10.80 1.40
N THR A 32 0.44 10.64 2.48
CA THR A 32 1.28 9.46 2.72
C THR A 32 1.02 8.87 4.10
N PHE A 33 1.30 7.58 4.25
CA PHE A 33 1.25 6.89 5.53
C PHE A 33 2.49 6.04 5.70
N LEU A 34 3.27 6.31 6.74
CA LEU A 34 4.48 5.56 7.07
C LEU A 34 4.13 4.35 7.93
N ALA A 35 4.44 3.16 7.43
CA ALA A 35 4.34 1.91 8.16
C ALA A 35 5.74 1.40 8.52
N ARG A 36 5.88 0.85 9.73
CA ARG A 36 7.13 0.30 10.25
C ARG A 36 7.18 -1.21 10.03
N ALA A 37 8.39 -1.73 9.92
CA ALA A 37 8.69 -3.15 9.89
C ALA A 37 7.96 -3.91 11.01
N GLY A 38 7.44 -5.09 10.69
CA GLY A 38 6.70 -5.95 11.60
C GLY A 38 5.24 -5.56 11.84
N GLN A 39 4.80 -4.37 11.42
CA GLN A 39 3.38 -3.98 11.55
C GLN A 39 2.49 -4.81 10.62
N THR A 40 1.28 -5.09 11.09
CA THR A 40 0.26 -5.86 10.36
C THR A 40 -1.02 -5.05 10.22
N TYR A 41 -1.64 -5.14 9.04
CA TYR A 41 -2.88 -4.44 8.70
C TYR A 41 -3.90 -5.43 8.12
N PHE A 42 -5.15 -5.30 8.51
CA PHE A 42 -6.23 -6.05 7.86
C PHE A 42 -6.60 -5.37 6.53
N ALA A 43 -6.38 -6.09 5.43
CA ALA A 43 -6.78 -5.69 4.10
C ALA A 43 -8.08 -6.39 3.70
N THR A 44 -9.04 -5.64 3.17
CA THR A 44 -10.25 -6.19 2.54
C THR A 44 -9.96 -6.65 1.11
N THR A 45 -9.09 -5.91 0.41
CA THR A 45 -8.61 -6.24 -0.93
C THR A 45 -7.13 -5.91 -1.10
N VAL A 46 -6.43 -6.78 -1.83
CA VAL A 46 -5.07 -6.56 -2.33
C VAL A 46 -5.09 -6.83 -3.84
N ASP A 47 -5.07 -5.75 -4.61
CA ASP A 47 -4.97 -5.78 -6.07
C ASP A 47 -3.49 -5.66 -6.47
N ARG A 48 -3.00 -6.69 -7.16
CA ARG A 48 -1.59 -6.83 -7.54
C ARG A 48 -1.26 -6.14 -8.87
N GLY A 49 -2.27 -5.53 -9.49
CA GLY A 49 -2.16 -4.91 -10.80
C GLY A 49 -1.93 -5.92 -11.92
N SER A 50 -1.77 -5.38 -13.11
CA SER A 50 -1.37 -6.10 -14.31
C SER A 50 0.14 -5.99 -14.55
N SER A 51 0.73 -7.00 -15.17
CA SER A 51 2.09 -6.93 -15.72
C SER A 51 2.17 -6.20 -17.06
N ASP A 52 1.04 -5.96 -17.73
CA ASP A 52 0.97 -5.25 -19.01
C ASP A 52 0.96 -3.73 -18.78
N PRO A 53 1.96 -2.97 -19.26
CA PRO A 53 2.03 -1.51 -19.15
C PRO A 53 0.84 -0.75 -19.76
N LYS A 54 0.10 -1.37 -20.69
CA LYS A 54 -1.07 -0.76 -21.34
C LYS A 54 -2.37 -0.99 -20.58
N SER A 55 -2.35 -1.82 -19.53
CA SER A 55 -3.53 -2.10 -18.73
C SER A 55 -3.90 -0.92 -17.84
N ALA A 56 -5.20 -0.67 -17.68
CA ALA A 56 -5.72 0.30 -16.71
C ALA A 56 -5.34 -0.06 -15.25
N ASN A 57 -4.94 -1.31 -15.00
CA ASN A 57 -4.47 -1.79 -13.69
C ASN A 57 -2.94 -1.91 -13.63
N TYR A 58 -2.20 -1.24 -14.52
CA TYR A 58 -0.75 -1.19 -14.43
C TYR A 58 -0.29 -0.21 -13.35
N TYR A 59 0.31 -0.74 -12.29
CA TYR A 59 0.74 0.05 -11.12
C TYR A 59 2.26 0.20 -11.06
N GLY A 60 2.88 0.59 -12.19
CA GLY A 60 4.35 0.70 -12.28
C GLY A 60 5.11 -0.63 -12.29
N GLY A 61 4.39 -1.76 -12.22
CA GLY A 61 4.95 -3.12 -12.21
C GLY A 61 5.46 -3.60 -10.84
N ASP A 62 5.60 -2.69 -9.88
CA ASP A 62 6.21 -2.91 -8.58
C ASP A 62 5.33 -2.49 -7.40
N HIS A 63 4.17 -1.87 -7.64
CA HIS A 63 3.21 -1.52 -6.59
C HIS A 63 2.00 -2.45 -6.57
N TRP A 64 1.44 -2.62 -5.37
CA TRP A 64 0.11 -3.18 -5.16
C TRP A 64 -0.83 -2.09 -4.67
N LYS A 65 -2.10 -2.18 -5.06
CA LYS A 65 -3.18 -1.35 -4.55
C LYS A 65 -3.91 -2.12 -3.45
N VAL A 66 -3.85 -1.61 -2.23
CA VAL A 66 -4.41 -2.25 -1.04
C VAL A 66 -5.55 -1.42 -0.50
N THR A 67 -6.66 -2.06 -0.16
CA THR A 67 -7.75 -1.44 0.58
C THR A 67 -7.81 -2.06 1.96
N PHE A 68 -7.64 -1.24 2.99
CA PHE A 68 -7.67 -1.67 4.38
C PHE A 68 -9.10 -1.75 4.92
N LYS A 69 -9.28 -2.55 5.98
CA LYS A 69 -10.54 -2.64 6.74
C LYS A 69 -10.81 -1.34 7.50
N ASP A 70 -9.78 -0.80 8.13
CA ASP A 70 -9.83 0.46 8.87
C ASP A 70 -9.12 1.56 8.08
N LYS A 71 -9.63 2.80 8.17
CA LYS A 71 -9.01 3.93 7.49
C LYS A 71 -7.66 4.26 8.13
N LEU A 72 -6.66 4.54 7.31
CA LEU A 72 -5.36 5.03 7.78
C LEU A 72 -5.32 6.55 7.68
N LYS A 73 -4.79 7.21 8.71
CA LYS A 73 -4.68 8.68 8.77
C LYS A 73 -3.36 9.15 8.16
N PRO A 74 -3.36 9.99 7.11
CA PRO A 74 -2.14 10.50 6.50
C PRO A 74 -1.23 11.27 7.48
N GLN A 75 0.08 11.28 7.21
CA GLN A 75 1.06 11.98 8.04
C GLN A 75 0.94 13.50 7.94
N GLU A 76 0.60 14.01 6.76
CA GLU A 76 0.53 15.44 6.43
C GLU A 76 -0.76 16.09 7.00
N GLY A 77 -1.62 15.31 7.66
CA GLY A 77 -2.96 15.72 8.03
C GLY A 77 -3.98 15.49 6.90
N GLY A 78 -5.26 15.62 7.23
CA GLY A 78 -6.36 15.34 6.31
C GLY A 78 -7.20 14.13 6.71
N ASP A 79 -8.12 13.76 5.82
CA ASP A 79 -9.08 12.69 6.06
C ASP A 79 -8.43 11.31 6.01
N SER A 80 -8.96 10.40 6.83
CA SER A 80 -8.47 9.02 6.83
C SER A 80 -8.93 8.29 5.56
N ILE A 81 -8.02 7.52 4.96
CA ILE A 81 -8.17 6.90 3.64
C ILE A 81 -8.08 5.38 3.75
N PHE A 82 -8.91 4.66 2.99
CA PHE A 82 -8.91 3.20 2.95
C PHE A 82 -7.92 2.61 1.95
N THR A 83 -7.79 3.22 0.77
CA THR A 83 -7.08 2.64 -0.36
C THR A 83 -5.76 3.34 -0.61
N TRP A 84 -4.70 2.54 -0.73
CA TRP A 84 -3.33 3.00 -0.85
C TRP A 84 -2.55 2.14 -1.85
N PHE A 85 -1.47 2.70 -2.39
CA PHE A 85 -0.44 1.98 -3.12
C PHE A 85 0.76 1.74 -2.21
N VAL A 86 1.33 0.54 -2.31
CA VAL A 86 2.53 0.13 -1.58
C VAL A 86 3.47 -0.63 -2.51
N PHE A 87 4.78 -0.49 -2.29
CA PHE A 87 5.76 -1.30 -2.99
C PHE A 87 5.62 -2.78 -2.60
N LYS A 88 5.44 -3.66 -3.59
CA LYS A 88 5.21 -5.09 -3.35
C LYS A 88 6.39 -5.80 -2.68
N GLY A 89 7.60 -5.26 -2.85
CA GLY A 89 8.82 -5.79 -2.25
C GLY A 89 8.88 -5.59 -0.73
N ASP A 90 8.08 -4.67 -0.18
CA ASP A 90 8.12 -4.26 1.22
C ASP A 90 7.13 -5.01 2.11
N VAL A 91 6.22 -5.75 1.49
CA VAL A 91 5.06 -6.35 2.16
C VAL A 91 4.96 -7.84 1.89
N GLU A 92 4.31 -8.51 2.83
CA GLU A 92 3.88 -9.90 2.73
C GLU A 92 2.37 -9.95 2.93
N GLU A 93 1.70 -10.79 2.16
CA GLU A 93 0.26 -10.97 2.26
C GLU A 93 -0.07 -12.38 2.73
N TYR A 94 -0.77 -12.44 3.86
CA TYR A 94 -1.27 -13.67 4.44
C TYR A 94 -2.77 -13.75 4.14
N ARG A 95 -3.12 -14.60 3.17
CA ARG A 95 -4.53 -14.81 2.78
C ARG A 95 -5.25 -15.58 3.89
N LEU A 96 -6.39 -15.06 4.32
CA LEU A 96 -7.22 -15.74 5.31
C LEU A 96 -8.06 -16.80 4.59
N VAL A 97 -7.63 -18.06 4.65
CA VAL A 97 -8.40 -19.19 4.11
C VAL A 97 -9.60 -19.43 5.03
N PRO A 98 -10.83 -19.50 4.50
CA PRO A 98 -12.02 -19.81 5.29
C PRO A 98 -12.01 -21.24 5.84
#